data_AF-G7V8E7-F1
#
_entry.id   AF-G7V8E7-F1
#
_cell.length_a   1.000
_cell.length_b   1.000
_cell.length_c   1.000
_cell.angle_alpha   90.00
_cell.angle_beta   90.00
_cell.angle_gamma   90.00
#
_symmetry.space_group_name_H-M   'P 1'
#
loop_
_entity.id
_entity.type
_entity.pdbx_description
1 polymer ?
#
loop_
_entity_poly.entity_id
_entity_poly.type
_entity_poly.pdbx_seq_one_letter_code
_entity_poly.pdbx_strand_id
1 'polypeptide(L)'
;MKKFFGISILSGILMLTLISAVASAAPYDEIIRKWTRQETYKDDFQAELTIKVTYYASEYIDALIQKEAEKNLWTKDEMENYQYQLLKSLSLEEYVPFYIEFDNRGPAMHMAPFNEQITLWVGKKQYKPVDYEKRFNFALTGKRGGFVYFPRYDEKGKPILEGVKTIRLVINGGISAQTIGKTIEFYWDIDKDSGGAYLAGKAAERLEADRLIKRLEKLNDQKKELQKQLDELDKEIQKIEERLKELQN
;
A
#
# COMPACT_ATOMS: atom_id res chain seq x y z
N MET A 1 83.69 -32.91 -24.28
CA MET A 1 82.82 -33.87 -23.56
C MET A 1 81.37 -33.42 -23.69
N LYS A 2 80.51 -34.33 -24.19
CA LYS A 2 79.05 -34.53 -24.02
C LYS A 2 78.02 -33.40 -24.28
N LYS A 3 77.04 -33.78 -25.11
CA LYS A 3 75.74 -33.18 -25.50
C LYS A 3 74.68 -33.26 -24.38
N PHE A 4 73.56 -32.51 -24.54
CA PHE A 4 72.10 -32.85 -24.35
C PHE A 4 71.32 -31.55 -23.97
N PHE A 5 70.46 -30.95 -24.79
CA PHE A 5 69.03 -31.22 -25.15
C PHE A 5 68.00 -31.03 -24.01
N GLY A 6 66.98 -30.17 -24.20
CA GLY A 6 65.62 -30.37 -23.64
C GLY A 6 64.88 -29.23 -22.90
N ILE A 7 63.98 -28.51 -23.62
CA ILE A 7 62.52 -28.38 -23.39
C ILE A 7 61.97 -27.69 -22.09
N SER A 8 61.39 -26.49 -22.29
CA SER A 8 60.05 -25.98 -21.90
C SER A 8 59.56 -25.71 -20.45
N ILE A 9 58.80 -24.59 -20.37
CA ILE A 9 57.54 -24.36 -19.62
C ILE A 9 57.62 -24.02 -18.10
N LEU A 10 57.32 -22.77 -17.70
CA LEU A 10 55.99 -22.29 -17.28
C LEU A 10 56.10 -20.93 -16.57
N SER A 11 55.34 -19.95 -17.08
CA SER A 11 55.11 -18.64 -16.49
C SER A 11 54.22 -18.77 -15.24
N GLY A 12 54.56 -18.08 -14.14
CA GLY A 12 53.81 -18.10 -12.89
C GLY A 12 53.67 -16.69 -12.30
N ILE A 13 52.86 -15.83 -12.94
CA ILE A 13 52.33 -14.61 -12.33
C ILE A 13 50.90 -14.91 -11.91
N LEU A 14 50.72 -15.32 -10.65
CA LEU A 14 49.41 -15.43 -10.02
C LEU A 14 48.95 -14.02 -9.63
N MET A 15 48.30 -13.33 -10.55
CA MET A 15 47.63 -12.06 -10.30
C MET A 15 46.29 -12.36 -9.64
N LEU A 16 46.22 -12.21 -8.31
CA LEU A 16 44.96 -12.21 -7.56
C LEU A 16 44.17 -10.95 -7.96
N THR A 17 43.29 -11.09 -8.95
CA THR A 17 42.25 -10.10 -9.22
C THR A 17 41.16 -10.25 -8.16
N LEU A 18 41.16 -9.35 -7.19
CA LEU A 18 39.99 -9.06 -6.36
C LEU A 18 38.85 -8.63 -7.30
N ILE A 19 37.96 -9.56 -7.61
CA ILE A 19 36.67 -9.23 -8.22
C ILE A 19 35.88 -8.52 -7.12
N SER A 20 35.97 -7.19 -7.08
CA SER A 20 34.98 -6.38 -6.39
C SER A 20 33.65 -6.63 -7.11
N ALA A 21 32.82 -7.50 -6.52
CA ALA A 21 31.43 -7.61 -6.91
C ALA A 21 30.78 -6.26 -6.62
N VAL A 22 30.72 -5.41 -7.65
CA VAL A 22 29.75 -4.32 -7.69
C VAL A 22 28.40 -5.01 -7.65
N ALA A 23 27.79 -5.04 -6.47
CA ALA A 23 26.42 -5.47 -6.30
C ALA A 23 25.55 -4.50 -7.11
N SER A 24 25.30 -4.85 -8.37
CA SER A 24 24.23 -4.24 -9.14
C SER A 24 22.96 -4.54 -8.36
N ALA A 25 22.39 -3.52 -7.72
CA ALA A 25 21.09 -3.65 -7.08
C ALA A 25 20.14 -4.24 -8.13
N ALA A 26 19.46 -5.33 -7.78
CA ALA A 26 18.48 -5.92 -8.68
C ALA A 26 17.41 -4.84 -9.01
N PRO A 27 16.83 -4.85 -10.22
CA PRO A 27 15.93 -3.79 -10.66
C PRO A 27 14.74 -3.57 -9.71
N TYR A 28 14.31 -4.60 -8.97
CA TYR A 28 13.26 -4.48 -7.95
C TYR A 28 13.71 -3.77 -6.66
N ASP A 29 14.99 -3.81 -6.27
CA ASP A 29 15.45 -3.16 -5.03
C ASP A 29 15.42 -1.63 -5.15
N GLU A 30 15.71 -1.11 -6.34
CA GLU A 30 15.58 0.31 -6.64
C GLU A 30 14.10 0.75 -6.56
N ILE A 31 13.19 -0.05 -7.10
CA ILE A 31 11.74 0.21 -7.02
C ILE A 31 11.26 0.15 -5.57
N ILE A 32 11.68 -0.85 -4.79
CA ILE A 32 11.34 -0.97 -3.36
C ILE A 32 11.80 0.27 -2.59
N ARG A 33 13.02 0.75 -2.85
CA ARG A 33 13.55 1.97 -2.25
C ARG A 33 12.79 3.22 -2.72
N LYS A 34 12.38 3.30 -4.00
CA LYS A 34 11.57 4.40 -4.53
C LYS A 34 10.27 4.58 -3.75
N TRP A 35 9.64 3.50 -3.32
CA TRP A 35 8.33 3.54 -2.63
C TRP A 35 8.42 3.46 -1.11
N THR A 36 9.61 3.25 -0.56
CA THR A 36 9.87 3.24 0.88
C THR A 36 10.60 4.51 1.31
N ARG A 37 10.09 5.16 2.36
CA ARG A 37 10.74 6.30 3.02
C ARG A 37 11.07 5.91 4.44
N GLN A 38 12.17 6.44 4.95
CA GLN A 38 12.58 6.23 6.33
C GLN A 38 13.14 7.52 6.88
N GLU A 39 12.69 7.88 8.06
CA GLU A 39 13.23 9.00 8.84
C GLU A 39 13.58 8.52 10.24
N THR A 40 14.66 9.08 10.77
CA THR A 40 15.20 8.73 12.07
C THR A 40 15.34 10.00 12.90
N TYR A 41 14.75 9.98 14.09
CA TYR A 41 14.73 11.07 15.04
C TYR A 41 15.49 10.65 16.29
N LYS A 42 16.54 11.40 16.63
CA LYS A 42 17.38 11.14 17.80
C LYS A 42 17.27 12.28 18.79
N ASP A 43 17.40 11.96 20.07
CA ASP A 43 17.64 12.94 21.14
C ASP A 43 19.08 12.85 21.68
N ASP A 44 19.42 13.78 22.56
CA ASP A 44 20.75 13.89 23.17
C ASP A 44 21.04 12.74 24.17
N PHE A 45 20.02 11.95 24.55
CA PHE A 45 20.09 10.87 25.53
C PHE A 45 20.09 9.47 24.87
N GLN A 46 20.48 9.40 23.59
CA GLN A 46 20.53 8.17 22.77
C GLN A 46 19.15 7.54 22.50
N ALA A 47 18.05 8.21 22.82
CA ALA A 47 16.74 7.72 22.43
C ALA A 47 16.54 7.97 20.92
N GLU A 48 16.06 6.94 20.24
CA GLU A 48 15.90 6.97 18.79
C GLU A 48 14.51 6.47 18.40
N LEU A 49 13.86 7.21 17.51
CA LEU A 49 12.65 6.79 16.83
C LEU A 49 12.92 6.74 15.33
N THR A 50 12.90 5.54 14.77
CA THR A 50 12.90 5.35 13.32
C THR A 50 11.50 5.05 12.83
N ILE A 51 11.04 5.81 11.85
CA ILE A 51 9.75 5.66 11.20
C ILE A 51 10.02 5.31 9.75
N LYS A 52 9.54 4.15 9.32
CA LYS A 52 9.63 3.69 7.95
C LYS A 52 8.23 3.53 7.38
N VAL A 53 8.00 4.15 6.23
CA VAL A 53 6.71 4.17 5.56
C VAL A 53 6.88 3.67 4.14
N THR A 54 6.05 2.72 3.75
CA THR A 54 6.01 2.19 2.40
C THR A 54 4.64 2.43 1.80
N TYR A 55 4.61 3.10 0.65
CA TYR A 55 3.40 3.23 -0.15
C TYR A 55 3.30 2.02 -1.10
N TYR A 56 2.19 1.30 -1.04
CA TYR A 56 1.96 0.09 -1.85
C TYR A 56 1.39 0.46 -3.23
N ALA A 57 2.20 1.19 -4.01
CA ALA A 57 1.95 1.44 -5.43
C ALA A 57 1.99 0.15 -6.26
N SER A 58 1.39 0.14 -7.46
CA SER A 58 1.43 -1.05 -8.33
C SER A 58 2.85 -1.52 -8.63
N GLU A 59 3.76 -0.61 -9.00
CA GLU A 59 5.18 -0.92 -9.25
C GLU A 59 5.87 -1.53 -8.02
N TYR A 60 5.53 -1.06 -6.81
CA TYR A 60 6.09 -1.62 -5.57
C TYR A 60 5.64 -3.06 -5.36
N ILE A 61 4.36 -3.34 -5.60
CA ILE A 61 3.80 -4.68 -5.40
C ILE A 61 4.43 -5.67 -6.39
N ASP A 62 4.59 -5.28 -7.65
CA ASP A 62 5.32 -6.08 -8.65
C ASP A 62 6.73 -6.41 -8.18
N ALA A 63 7.49 -5.38 -7.78
CA ALA A 63 8.85 -5.52 -7.32
C ALA A 63 8.94 -6.41 -6.07
N LEU A 64 7.99 -6.28 -5.14
CA LEU A 64 7.90 -7.12 -3.94
C LEU A 64 7.64 -8.58 -4.30
N ILE A 65 6.69 -8.86 -5.19
CA ILE A 65 6.36 -10.23 -5.62
C ILE A 65 7.56 -10.86 -6.32
N GLN A 66 8.22 -10.15 -7.23
CA GLN A 66 9.41 -10.64 -7.93
C GLN A 66 10.54 -10.95 -6.94
N LYS A 67 10.77 -10.07 -5.97
CA LYS A 67 11.76 -10.26 -4.92
C LYS A 67 11.48 -11.49 -4.05
N GLU A 68 10.23 -11.67 -3.60
CA GLU A 68 9.86 -12.83 -2.81
C GLU A 68 9.88 -14.12 -3.63
N ALA A 69 9.49 -14.08 -4.91
CA ALA A 69 9.57 -15.23 -5.80
C ALA A 69 11.02 -15.68 -6.02
N GLU A 70 11.95 -14.76 -6.27
CA GLU A 70 13.38 -15.08 -6.42
C GLU A 70 13.96 -15.62 -5.11
N LYS A 71 13.70 -14.93 -3.99
CA LYS A 71 14.21 -15.30 -2.67
C LYS A 71 13.75 -16.69 -2.23
N ASN A 72 12.50 -17.05 -2.53
CA ASN A 72 11.92 -18.33 -2.11
C ASN A 72 11.92 -19.39 -3.22
N LEU A 73 12.51 -19.09 -4.39
CA LEU A 73 12.56 -19.98 -5.56
C LEU A 73 11.17 -20.46 -6.01
N TRP A 74 10.18 -19.57 -5.98
CA TRP A 74 8.80 -19.90 -6.32
C TRP A 74 8.63 -20.26 -7.80
N THR A 75 7.77 -21.23 -8.04
CA THR A 75 7.19 -21.52 -9.35
C THR A 75 6.22 -20.41 -9.78
N LYS A 76 5.85 -20.40 -11.06
CA LYS A 76 4.85 -19.44 -11.58
C LYS A 76 3.52 -19.53 -10.83
N ASP A 77 3.07 -20.74 -10.52
CA ASP A 77 1.80 -20.97 -9.83
C ASP A 77 1.84 -20.46 -8.38
N GLU A 78 2.95 -20.64 -7.66
CA GLU A 78 3.14 -20.11 -6.31
C GLU A 78 3.18 -18.58 -6.30
N MET A 79 3.88 -17.99 -7.27
CA MET A 79 3.93 -16.54 -7.47
C MET A 79 2.54 -15.97 -7.75
N GLU A 80 1.76 -16.58 -8.66
CA GLU A 80 0.39 -16.15 -8.98
C GLU A 80 -0.54 -16.27 -7.76
N ASN A 81 -0.42 -17.35 -6.98
CA ASN A 81 -1.20 -17.54 -5.76
C ASN A 81 -0.85 -16.49 -4.69
N TYR A 82 0.43 -16.21 -4.49
CA TYR A 82 0.89 -15.17 -3.57
C TYR A 82 0.40 -13.79 -4.01
N GLN A 83 0.52 -13.46 -5.29
CA GLN A 83 0.00 -12.23 -5.87
C GLN A 83 -1.50 -12.08 -5.60
N TYR A 84 -2.30 -13.12 -5.86
CA TYR A 84 -3.74 -13.09 -5.57
C TYR A 84 -4.03 -12.82 -4.09
N GLN A 85 -3.35 -13.52 -3.17
CA GLN A 85 -3.56 -13.34 -1.73
C GLN A 85 -3.16 -11.94 -1.25
N LEU A 86 -2.02 -11.43 -1.74
CA LEU A 86 -1.52 -10.11 -1.40
C LEU A 86 -2.46 -9.01 -1.91
N LEU A 87 -2.85 -9.06 -3.18
CA LEU A 87 -3.74 -8.04 -3.75
C LEU A 87 -5.12 -8.07 -3.08
N LYS A 88 -5.63 -9.26 -2.74
CA LYS A 88 -6.88 -9.43 -2.00
C LYS A 88 -6.80 -8.83 -0.60
N SER A 89 -5.70 -9.03 0.12
CA SER A 89 -5.53 -8.47 1.48
C SER A 89 -5.38 -6.95 1.47
N LEU A 90 -4.70 -6.41 0.46
CA LEU A 90 -4.52 -4.96 0.29
C LEU A 90 -5.82 -4.23 -0.09
N SER A 91 -6.79 -4.94 -0.68
CA SER A 91 -8.09 -4.38 -1.08
C SER A 91 -7.95 -3.05 -1.83
N LEU A 92 -7.00 -3.03 -2.78
CA LEU A 92 -6.60 -1.83 -3.50
C LEU A 92 -7.77 -1.13 -4.19
N GLU A 93 -8.82 -1.85 -4.57
CA GLU A 93 -10.00 -1.28 -5.22
C GLU A 93 -10.76 -0.28 -4.37
N GLU A 94 -10.71 -0.44 -3.05
CA GLU A 94 -11.40 0.41 -2.09
C GLU A 94 -10.43 1.35 -1.38
N TYR A 95 -9.17 0.93 -1.24
CA TYR A 95 -8.19 1.60 -0.38
C TYR A 95 -6.88 1.95 -1.07
N VAL A 96 -6.20 2.93 -0.48
CA VAL A 96 -4.81 3.30 -0.73
C VAL A 96 -3.99 2.83 0.48
N PRO A 97 -3.30 1.69 0.39
CA PRO A 97 -2.61 1.11 1.53
C PRO A 97 -1.20 1.69 1.72
N PHE A 98 -0.87 1.91 2.99
CA PHE A 98 0.47 2.20 3.47
C PHE A 98 0.86 1.19 4.53
N TYR A 99 2.11 0.74 4.51
CA TYR A 99 2.68 -0.01 5.62
C TYR A 99 3.62 0.92 6.40
N ILE A 100 3.41 0.97 7.72
CA ILE A 100 4.16 1.86 8.61
C ILE A 100 4.84 1.00 9.67
N GLU A 101 6.15 1.13 9.78
CA GLU A 101 6.97 0.53 10.83
C GLU A 101 7.55 1.63 11.73
N PHE A 102 7.33 1.49 13.03
CA PHE A 102 7.98 2.27 14.08
C PHE A 102 9.01 1.39 14.77
N ASP A 103 10.24 1.85 14.93
CA ASP A 103 11.27 1.28 15.81
C ASP A 103 11.62 2.35 16.85
N ASN A 104 11.06 2.19 18.06
CA ASN A 104 11.22 3.10 19.17
C ASN A 104 12.21 2.54 20.21
N ARG A 105 13.34 3.21 20.35
CA ARG A 105 14.39 2.95 21.35
C ARG A 105 14.45 4.06 22.38
N GLY A 106 13.29 4.50 22.85
CA GLY A 106 13.14 5.55 23.86
C GLY A 106 11.97 5.29 24.81
N PRO A 107 11.49 6.34 25.51
CA PRO A 107 10.25 6.29 26.26
C PRO A 107 9.07 5.79 25.41
N ALA A 108 8.05 5.21 26.05
CA ALA A 108 6.90 4.67 25.34
C ALA A 108 6.21 5.73 24.48
N MET A 109 5.97 5.39 23.20
CA MET A 109 5.17 6.19 22.29
C MET A 109 3.69 6.02 22.59
N HIS A 110 2.93 7.10 22.45
CA HIS A 110 1.48 7.11 22.63
C HIS A 110 0.81 7.67 21.38
N MET A 111 0.14 6.80 20.64
CA MET A 111 -0.43 7.18 19.34
C MET A 111 -1.96 7.08 19.30
N ALA A 112 -2.63 6.78 20.43
CA ALA A 112 -4.08 6.73 20.47
C ALA A 112 -4.70 8.13 20.54
N PRO A 113 -5.80 8.38 19.81
CA PRO A 113 -6.37 7.54 18.75
C PRO A 113 -5.56 7.69 17.43
N PHE A 114 -5.11 6.57 16.86
CA PHE A 114 -4.13 6.61 15.75
C PHE A 114 -4.68 7.23 14.47
N ASN A 115 -5.98 7.11 14.21
CA ASN A 115 -6.63 7.76 13.07
C ASN A 115 -6.59 9.29 13.11
N GLU A 116 -6.28 9.90 14.25
CA GLU A 116 -6.08 11.35 14.37
C GLU A 116 -4.62 11.76 14.27
N GLN A 117 -3.69 10.79 14.39
CA GLN A 117 -2.25 11.06 14.33
C GLN A 117 -1.69 10.98 12.92
N ILE A 118 -2.48 10.55 11.94
CA ILE A 118 -2.02 10.37 10.57
C ILE A 118 -3.00 10.95 9.56
N THR A 119 -2.48 11.59 8.52
CA THR A 119 -3.28 12.22 7.47
C THR A 119 -2.59 12.06 6.12
N LEU A 120 -3.35 11.62 5.12
CA LEU A 120 -2.92 11.60 3.73
C LEU A 120 -3.36 12.89 3.05
N TRP A 121 -2.40 13.59 2.47
CA TRP A 121 -2.62 14.75 1.63
C TRP A 121 -2.50 14.36 0.16
N VAL A 122 -3.54 14.69 -0.58
CA VAL A 122 -3.60 14.46 -2.02
C VAL A 122 -3.96 15.78 -2.67
N GLY A 123 -2.94 16.45 -3.24
CA GLY A 123 -3.03 17.85 -3.61
C GLY A 123 -3.35 18.74 -2.41
N LYS A 124 -4.51 19.41 -2.45
CA LYS A 124 -4.98 20.31 -1.36
C LYS A 124 -5.97 19.65 -0.39
N LYS A 125 -6.38 18.41 -0.66
CA LYS A 125 -7.35 17.68 0.16
C LYS A 125 -6.65 16.79 1.19
N GLN A 126 -7.26 16.67 2.36
CA GLN A 126 -6.82 15.80 3.44
C GLN A 126 -7.77 14.60 3.56
N TYR A 127 -7.20 13.43 3.85
CA TYR A 127 -7.93 12.20 4.09
C TYR A 127 -7.43 11.55 5.37
N LYS A 128 -8.37 11.16 6.23
CA LYS A 128 -8.10 10.32 7.41
C LYS A 128 -8.11 8.85 7.00
N PRO A 129 -7.39 7.98 7.73
CA PRO A 129 -7.46 6.55 7.47
C PRO A 129 -8.87 6.03 7.81
N VAL A 130 -9.38 5.15 6.96
CA VAL A 130 -10.66 4.45 7.14
C VAL A 130 -10.48 3.16 7.93
N ASP A 131 -9.33 2.51 7.79
CA ASP A 131 -8.95 1.39 8.65
C ASP A 131 -7.43 1.38 8.90
N TYR A 132 -7.03 0.72 9.99
CA TYR A 132 -5.65 0.59 10.41
C TYR A 132 -5.52 -0.50 11.49
N GLU A 133 -4.30 -1.01 11.64
CA GLU A 133 -3.95 -1.95 12.70
C GLU A 133 -4.19 -1.37 14.10
N LYS A 134 -5.18 -1.88 14.83
CA LYS A 134 -5.60 -1.36 16.15
C LYS A 134 -4.50 -1.39 17.20
N ARG A 135 -3.46 -2.19 16.97
CA ARG A 135 -2.24 -2.27 17.77
C ARG A 135 -1.50 -0.93 17.86
N PHE A 136 -1.72 -0.01 16.93
CA PHE A 136 -1.17 1.35 17.01
C PHE A 136 -1.78 2.20 18.12
N ASN A 137 -2.96 1.86 18.64
CA ASN A 137 -3.58 2.57 19.76
C ASN A 137 -2.96 2.22 21.13
N PHE A 138 -2.08 1.22 21.19
CA PHE A 138 -1.44 0.84 22.45
C PHE A 138 -0.05 1.45 22.53
N ALA A 139 0.38 1.75 23.75
CA ALA A 139 1.73 2.21 24.01
C ALA A 139 2.77 1.32 23.32
N LEU A 140 3.82 1.93 22.78
CA LEU A 140 4.85 1.24 22.01
C LEU A 140 6.25 1.54 22.53
N THR A 141 6.95 0.46 22.93
CA THR A 141 8.40 0.39 23.05
C THR A 141 8.91 -0.69 22.09
N GLY A 142 10.07 -0.48 21.48
CA GLY A 142 10.62 -1.37 20.45
C GLY A 142 9.93 -1.22 19.09
N LYS A 143 9.84 -2.33 18.33
CA LYS A 143 9.40 -2.33 16.94
C LYS A 143 7.94 -2.74 16.77
N ARG A 144 7.17 -1.99 15.97
CA ARG A 144 5.82 -2.37 15.55
C ARG A 144 5.53 -1.87 14.13
N GLY A 145 5.09 -2.79 13.28
CA GLY A 145 4.65 -2.53 11.92
C GLY A 145 3.16 -2.82 11.74
N GLY A 146 2.53 -2.16 10.79
CA GLY A 146 1.12 -2.37 10.49
C GLY A 146 0.63 -1.61 9.26
N PHE A 147 -0.49 -2.08 8.70
CA PHE A 147 -1.14 -1.41 7.59
C PHE A 147 -2.06 -0.27 8.05
N VAL A 148 -2.14 0.74 7.19
CA VAL A 148 -3.02 1.89 7.29
C VAL A 148 -3.68 2.08 5.93
N TYR A 149 -5.00 2.11 5.91
CA TYR A 149 -5.82 2.18 4.71
C TYR A 149 -6.50 3.54 4.61
N PHE A 150 -6.23 4.26 3.54
CA PHE A 150 -6.93 5.50 3.17
C PHE A 150 -8.00 5.22 2.12
N PRO A 151 -9.06 6.02 2.02
CA PRO A 151 -10.09 5.81 1.01
C PRO A 151 -9.53 6.05 -0.39
N ARG A 152 -9.88 5.22 -1.37
CA ARG A 152 -9.48 5.43 -2.77
C ARG A 152 -10.33 6.45 -3.51
N TYR A 153 -11.55 6.68 -3.04
CA TYR A 153 -12.49 7.62 -3.65
C TYR A 153 -12.85 8.73 -2.67
N ASP A 154 -13.11 9.93 -3.20
CA ASP A 154 -13.67 11.01 -2.41
C ASP A 154 -15.16 10.79 -2.14
N GLU A 155 -15.78 11.68 -1.34
CA GLU A 155 -17.21 11.61 -0.99
C GLU A 155 -18.14 11.62 -2.22
N LYS A 156 -17.65 12.08 -3.39
CA LYS A 156 -18.38 12.12 -4.65
C LYS A 156 -18.11 10.90 -5.53
N GLY A 157 -17.36 9.92 -5.02
CA GLY A 157 -17.00 8.70 -5.74
C GLY A 157 -15.90 8.87 -6.79
N LYS A 158 -15.15 9.99 -6.78
CA LYS A 158 -14.03 10.19 -7.71
C LYS A 158 -12.72 9.64 -7.14
N PRO A 159 -11.90 8.91 -7.93
CA PRO A 159 -10.62 8.42 -7.44
C PRO A 159 -9.73 9.56 -6.96
N ILE A 160 -9.18 9.46 -5.75
CA ILE A 160 -8.43 10.57 -5.14
C ILE A 160 -7.08 10.78 -5.79
N LEU A 161 -6.47 9.72 -6.35
CA LEU A 161 -5.14 9.73 -6.94
C LEU A 161 -5.14 10.11 -8.44
N GLU A 162 -6.30 10.22 -9.07
CA GLU A 162 -6.40 10.50 -10.51
C GLU A 162 -5.87 11.89 -10.84
N GLY A 163 -4.89 11.95 -11.76
CA GLY A 163 -4.26 13.21 -12.20
C GLY A 163 -3.34 13.85 -11.16
N VAL A 164 -3.03 13.15 -10.06
CA VAL A 164 -2.15 13.65 -9.00
C VAL A 164 -0.72 13.20 -9.27
N LYS A 165 0.24 14.11 -9.12
CA LYS A 165 1.66 13.81 -9.32
C LYS A 165 2.38 13.41 -8.05
N THR A 166 1.97 13.93 -6.90
CA THR A 166 2.66 13.73 -5.64
C THR A 166 1.64 13.60 -4.51
N ILE A 167 1.87 12.65 -3.62
CA ILE A 167 1.12 12.49 -2.36
C ILE A 167 2.04 12.75 -1.17
N ARG A 168 1.44 13.24 -0.09
CA ARG A 168 2.14 13.51 1.16
C ARG A 168 1.45 12.83 2.32
N LEU A 169 2.18 12.01 3.07
CA LEU A 169 1.70 11.44 4.33
C LEU A 169 2.26 12.25 5.49
N VAL A 170 1.40 12.68 6.39
CA VAL A 170 1.79 13.45 7.58
C VAL A 170 1.46 12.65 8.82
N ILE A 171 2.44 12.52 9.71
CA ILE A 171 2.28 11.94 11.04
C ILE A 171 2.52 13.04 12.08
N ASN A 172 1.63 13.14 13.06
CA ASN A 172 1.75 14.09 14.15
C ASN A 172 3.00 13.76 14.99
N GLY A 173 3.88 14.74 15.22
CA GLY A 173 5.06 14.53 16.06
C GLY A 173 4.78 14.37 17.55
N GLY A 174 3.56 14.68 18.02
CA GLY A 174 3.14 14.45 19.40
C GLY A 174 3.06 12.97 19.81
N ILE A 175 3.27 12.02 18.89
CA ILE A 175 3.27 10.59 19.16
C ILE A 175 4.45 10.11 20.02
N SER A 176 5.53 10.90 20.08
CA SER A 176 6.76 10.54 20.79
C SER A 176 7.51 11.77 21.31
N ALA A 177 8.31 11.56 22.34
CA ALA A 177 9.21 12.58 22.88
C ALA A 177 10.24 13.08 21.84
N GLN A 178 10.76 12.20 20.97
CA GLN A 178 11.79 12.56 19.98
C GLN A 178 11.26 13.44 18.83
N THR A 179 9.94 13.44 18.65
CA THR A 179 9.23 14.10 17.55
C THR A 179 8.34 15.24 18.03
N ILE A 180 8.25 15.49 19.34
CA ILE A 180 7.39 16.55 19.89
C ILE A 180 7.79 17.91 19.29
N GLY A 181 6.79 18.69 18.86
CA GLY A 181 7.02 19.97 18.18
C GLY A 181 7.50 19.86 16.72
N LYS A 182 7.64 18.65 16.17
CA LYS A 182 7.95 18.40 14.76
C LYS A 182 6.72 17.89 14.02
N THR A 183 6.70 18.08 12.71
CA THR A 183 5.76 17.42 11.80
C THR A 183 6.56 16.42 10.98
N ILE A 184 6.15 15.16 11.01
CA ILE A 184 6.81 14.09 10.25
C ILE A 184 6.10 14.02 8.90
N GLU A 185 6.82 14.25 7.80
CA GLU A 185 6.22 14.33 6.46
C GLU A 185 6.96 13.44 5.47
N PHE A 186 6.22 12.60 4.76
CA PHE A 186 6.76 11.75 3.71
C PHE A 186 6.11 12.07 2.38
N TYR A 187 6.92 12.07 1.30
CA TYR A 187 6.49 12.42 -0.04
C TYR A 187 6.80 11.30 -1.04
N TRP A 188 5.85 11.06 -1.94
CA TRP A 188 6.01 10.14 -3.06
C TRP A 188 5.48 10.75 -4.35
N ASP A 189 6.27 10.61 -5.41
CA ASP A 189 5.84 10.94 -6.76
C ASP A 189 5.12 9.74 -7.38
N ILE A 190 3.88 9.95 -7.78
CA ILE A 190 2.90 8.97 -8.26
C ILE A 190 2.48 9.21 -9.71
N ASP A 191 3.27 9.97 -10.48
CA ASP A 191 2.98 10.34 -11.88
C ASP A 191 2.61 9.16 -12.79
N LYS A 192 3.16 7.97 -12.51
CA LYS A 192 2.92 6.72 -13.23
C LYS A 192 2.00 5.73 -12.49
N ASP A 193 1.67 5.99 -11.24
CA ASP A 193 0.79 5.14 -10.45
C ASP A 193 -0.65 5.61 -10.64
N SER A 194 -1.22 5.28 -11.80
CA SER A 194 -2.53 5.77 -12.25
C SER A 194 -3.73 5.14 -11.52
N GLY A 195 -3.51 4.57 -10.34
CA GLY A 195 -4.60 4.09 -9.47
C GLY A 195 -5.60 3.22 -10.22
N GLY A 196 -5.13 2.26 -11.03
CA GLY A 196 -6.01 1.42 -11.84
C GLY A 196 -5.35 0.28 -12.61
N ALA A 197 -4.05 0.36 -12.88
CA ALA A 197 -3.31 -0.74 -13.49
C ALA A 197 -2.99 -1.80 -12.42
N TYR A 198 -3.93 -2.72 -12.19
CA TYR A 198 -3.66 -3.93 -11.44
C TYR A 198 -2.80 -4.85 -12.31
N LEU A 199 -1.76 -5.38 -11.70
CA LEU A 199 -0.69 -6.19 -12.30
C LEU A 199 -1.27 -7.23 -13.28
N ALA A 200 -0.96 -7.09 -14.58
CA ALA A 200 -1.53 -7.95 -15.61
C ALA A 200 -1.29 -9.45 -15.33
N GLY A 201 -2.26 -10.30 -15.68
CA GLY A 201 -2.18 -11.76 -15.53
C GLY A 201 -3.43 -12.38 -14.90
N LYS A 202 -3.43 -13.71 -14.76
CA LYS A 202 -4.58 -14.49 -14.26
C LYS A 202 -5.05 -14.06 -12.86
N ALA A 203 -4.12 -13.63 -12.01
CA ALA A 203 -4.45 -13.13 -10.67
C ALA A 203 -5.26 -11.83 -10.73
N ALA A 204 -4.93 -10.90 -11.63
CA ALA A 204 -5.71 -9.68 -11.82
C ALA A 204 -7.05 -9.95 -12.49
N GLU A 205 -7.12 -10.84 -13.49
CA GLU A 205 -8.40 -11.25 -14.09
C GLU A 205 -9.35 -11.84 -13.05
N ARG A 206 -8.83 -12.70 -12.16
CA ARG A 206 -9.59 -13.29 -11.06
C ARG A 206 -10.08 -12.23 -10.06
N LEU A 207 -9.25 -11.24 -9.72
CA LEU A 207 -9.64 -10.15 -8.83
C LEU A 207 -10.69 -9.25 -9.45
N GLU A 208 -10.55 -8.92 -10.74
CA GLU A 208 -11.54 -8.14 -11.47
C GLU A 208 -12.88 -8.87 -11.54
N ALA A 209 -12.87 -10.20 -11.73
CA ALA A 209 -14.08 -11.01 -11.63
C ALA A 209 -14.71 -10.94 -10.23
N ASP A 210 -13.92 -11.15 -9.17
CA ASP A 210 -14.38 -11.04 -7.77
C ASP A 210 -14.98 -9.66 -7.48
N ARG A 211 -14.37 -8.58 -7.99
CA ARG A 211 -14.87 -7.19 -7.90
C ARG A 211 -16.22 -7.03 -8.58
N LEU A 212 -16.32 -7.46 -9.84
CA LEU A 212 -17.52 -7.30 -10.64
C LEU A 212 -18.68 -8.06 -9.99
N ILE A 213 -18.43 -9.23 -9.41
CA ILE A 213 -19.41 -10.00 -8.62
C ILE A 213 -19.89 -9.19 -7.42
N LYS A 214 -18.99 -8.69 -6.57
CA LYS A 214 -19.36 -7.86 -5.40
C LYS A 214 -20.14 -6.60 -5.78
N ARG A 215 -19.74 -5.93 -6.87
CA ARG A 215 -20.44 -4.73 -7.36
C ARG A 215 -21.84 -5.08 -7.86
N LEU A 216 -21.99 -6.21 -8.54
CA LEU A 216 -23.27 -6.72 -9.02
C LEU A 216 -24.20 -7.06 -7.84
N GLU A 217 -23.68 -7.69 -6.78
CA GLU A 217 -24.43 -7.95 -5.54
C GLU A 217 -24.95 -6.64 -4.92
N LYS A 218 -24.07 -5.66 -4.72
CA LYS A 218 -24.46 -4.35 -4.18
C LYS A 218 -25.50 -3.63 -5.03
N LEU A 219 -25.36 -3.67 -6.35
CA LEU A 219 -26.33 -3.07 -7.28
C LEU A 219 -27.68 -3.80 -7.23
N ASN A 220 -27.68 -5.12 -7.08
CA ASN A 220 -28.91 -5.90 -6.92
C ASN A 220 -29.62 -5.55 -5.61
N ASP A 221 -28.89 -5.37 -4.52
CA ASP A 221 -29.49 -4.95 -3.24
C ASP A 221 -30.06 -3.54 -3.32
N GLN A 222 -29.33 -2.60 -3.94
CA GLN A 222 -29.84 -1.25 -4.20
C GLN A 222 -31.08 -1.27 -5.10
N LYS A 223 -31.10 -2.11 -6.15
CA LYS A 223 -32.26 -2.28 -7.03
C LYS A 223 -33.47 -2.81 -6.25
N LYS A 224 -33.29 -3.80 -5.39
CA LYS A 224 -34.39 -4.33 -4.55
C LYS A 224 -34.96 -3.27 -3.62
N GLU A 225 -34.11 -2.45 -3.01
CA GLU A 225 -34.57 -1.40 -2.11
C GLU A 225 -35.34 -0.29 -2.85
N LEU A 226 -34.82 0.15 -4.00
CA LEU A 226 -35.54 1.11 -4.86
C LEU A 226 -36.86 0.55 -5.38
N GLN A 227 -36.91 -0.75 -5.70
CA GLN A 227 -38.16 -1.40 -6.11
C GLN A 227 -39.20 -1.37 -4.99
N LYS A 228 -38.82 -1.62 -3.73
CA LYS A 228 -39.75 -1.51 -2.60
C LYS A 228 -40.29 -0.08 -2.45
N GLN A 229 -39.42 0.93 -2.60
CA GLN A 229 -39.84 2.33 -2.54
C GLN A 229 -40.82 2.69 -3.67
N LEU A 230 -40.60 2.16 -4.88
CA LEU A 230 -41.55 2.31 -5.99
C LEU A 230 -42.88 1.62 -5.69
N ASP A 231 -42.86 0.39 -5.18
CA ASP A 231 -44.08 -0.35 -4.84
C ASP A 231 -44.89 0.35 -3.72
N GLU A 232 -44.22 1.02 -2.78
CA GLU A 232 -44.87 1.85 -1.75
C GLU A 232 -45.53 3.10 -2.35
N LEU A 233 -44.83 3.81 -3.24
CA LEU A 233 -45.38 4.97 -3.95
C LEU A 233 -46.58 4.59 -4.82
N ASP A 234 -46.50 3.48 -5.54
CA ASP A 234 -47.58 3.01 -6.40
C ASP A 234 -48.85 2.68 -5.58
N LYS A 235 -48.70 2.09 -4.39
CA LYS A 235 -49.83 1.88 -3.45
C LYS A 235 -50.45 3.19 -2.98
N GLU A 236 -49.63 4.21 -2.72
CA GLU A 236 -50.13 5.53 -2.32
C GLU A 236 -50.89 6.22 -3.45
N ILE A 237 -50.36 6.16 -4.68
CA ILE A 237 -51.04 6.66 -5.89
C ILE A 237 -52.40 5.98 -6.06
N GLN A 238 -52.46 4.65 -5.99
CA GLN A 238 -53.72 3.90 -6.13
C GLN A 238 -54.75 4.32 -5.07
N LYS A 239 -54.32 4.48 -3.82
CA LYS A 239 -55.20 4.92 -2.73
C LYS A 239 -55.74 6.33 -2.96
N ILE A 240 -54.93 7.25 -3.49
CA ILE A 240 -55.35 8.61 -3.83
C ILE A 240 -56.31 8.60 -5.03
N GLU A 241 -56.04 7.79 -6.06
CA GLU A 241 -56.90 7.64 -7.22
C GLU A 241 -58.29 7.07 -6.84
N GLU A 242 -58.33 6.08 -5.94
CA GLU A 242 -59.59 5.56 -5.38
C GLU A 242 -60.35 6.66 -4.63
N ARG A 243 -59.66 7.42 -3.77
CA ARG A 243 -60.26 8.56 -3.06
C ARG A 243 -60.81 9.63 -4.02
N LEU A 244 -60.10 9.90 -5.11
CA LEU A 244 -60.53 10.84 -6.15
C LEU A 244 -61.79 10.35 -6.87
N LYS A 245 -61.85 9.06 -7.20
CA LYS A 245 -63.05 8.44 -7.81
C LYS A 245 -64.25 8.48 -6.87
N GLU A 246 -64.05 8.24 -5.58
CA GLU A 246 -65.12 8.36 -4.57
C GLU A 246 -65.68 9.79 -4.47
N LEU A 247 -64.83 10.82 -4.63
CA LEU A 247 -65.24 12.23 -4.55
C LEU A 247 -65.85 12.78 -5.85
N GLN A 248 -65.67 12.08 -6.97
CA GLN A 248 -66.22 12.48 -8.28
C GLN A 248 -67.57 11.82 -8.61
N ASN A 249 -68.05 10.90 -7.77
CA ASN A 249 -69.42 10.37 -7.78
C ASN A 249 -70.28 11.09 -6.73
#